data_AF-A0A6M0BTF2-F1
#
_entry.id   AF-A0A6M0BTF2-F1
#
_cell.length_a   1.000
_cell.length_b   1.000
_cell.length_c   1.000
_cell.angle_alpha   90.00
_cell.angle_beta   90.00
_cell.angle_gamma   90.00
#
_symmetry.space_group_name_H-M   'P 1'
#
loop_
_entity.id
_entity.type
_entity.pdbx_description
1 polymer ?
#
loop_
_entity_poly.entity_id
_entity_poly.type
_entity_poly.pdbx_seq_one_letter_code
_entity_poly.pdbx_strand_id
1 'polypeptide(L)'
;MKEVGGVQPGMFFVHQDYLKHDPNAPKKKQRKAQTREWIYRNKQGNPVVKVRRVDPSKRIRQSRMTSDGHWVSGLGNLTSKDWEVLNYQKAIEAMKRGERIAIAEGEPCVDLVNSLGLVTITNKGGTSGFCAEQYEFLKGYPHLVFVPDMDQPGIAHMQKIQEVTGSGQWLYSYPESGTWKHPPAAGGADIVDWVEDGATREQILAAIGSERTDIGKPKDPIQGNLFDQRANSGKAFGQSYLPSGELALLLHVEIVEPCLCGAERKGKISDIAKQAGWRNADVRSLLEDLETERDYRAEVAESRDENNELFAAQKKKLDLYSVLPKQLATAIIASAKNGGLDPMMIFQSILAGTGTAMSNRAVRVA
;
A
#
# COMPACT_ATOMS: atom_id res chain seq x y z
N MET A 1 -13.06 -26.19 71.79
CA MET A 1 -13.50 -26.71 70.48
C MET A 1 -14.53 -25.76 69.89
N LYS A 2 -14.14 -24.96 68.91
CA LYS A 2 -15.04 -24.31 67.95
C LYS A 2 -14.30 -24.26 66.62
N GLU A 3 -14.89 -24.94 65.63
CA GLU A 3 -14.41 -25.06 64.26
C GLU A 3 -14.46 -23.71 63.55
N VAL A 4 -13.44 -23.49 62.71
CA VAL A 4 -13.28 -22.30 61.88
C VAL A 4 -13.91 -22.61 60.53
N GLY A 5 -15.08 -22.02 60.27
CA GLY A 5 -15.81 -22.15 58.99
C GLY A 5 -15.13 -21.32 57.89
N GLY A 6 -14.98 -21.95 56.72
CA GLY A 6 -14.29 -21.39 55.56
C GLY A 6 -14.94 -20.16 54.94
N VAL A 7 -14.10 -19.23 54.51
CA VAL A 7 -14.48 -18.05 53.72
C VAL A 7 -14.44 -18.45 52.24
N GLN A 8 -15.59 -18.35 51.55
CA GLN A 8 -15.65 -18.41 50.09
C GLN A 8 -14.96 -17.16 49.50
N PRO A 9 -14.04 -17.27 48.53
CA PRO A 9 -13.50 -16.10 47.86
C PRO A 9 -14.54 -15.49 46.92
N GLY A 10 -14.98 -14.28 47.28
CA GLY A 10 -15.83 -13.44 46.46
C GLY A 10 -15.18 -13.11 45.11
N MET A 11 -16.04 -13.11 44.10
CA MET A 11 -15.83 -12.68 42.73
C MET A 11 -15.30 -11.24 42.69
N PHE A 12 -13.98 -11.08 42.52
CA PHE A 12 -13.39 -9.78 42.18
C PHE A 12 -13.71 -9.45 40.72
N PHE A 13 -14.67 -8.56 40.52
CA PHE A 13 -14.87 -7.89 39.24
C PHE A 13 -13.63 -7.04 38.94
N VAL A 14 -12.79 -7.50 38.01
CA VAL A 14 -11.78 -6.65 37.36
C VAL A 14 -12.51 -5.87 36.28
N HIS A 15 -12.94 -4.66 36.62
CA HIS A 15 -13.50 -3.70 35.68
C HIS A 15 -12.47 -2.59 35.46
N GLN A 16 -11.60 -2.78 34.48
CA GLN A 16 -10.92 -1.69 33.78
C GLN A 16 -10.33 -2.20 32.46
N ASP A 17 -10.98 -1.74 31.38
CA ASP A 17 -10.40 -1.47 30.07
C ASP A 17 -10.30 -2.58 29.03
N TYR A 18 -11.42 -3.28 28.83
CA TYR A 18 -11.89 -3.53 27.46
C TYR A 18 -12.13 -2.16 26.79
N LEU A 19 -11.14 -1.61 26.09
CA LEU A 19 -11.34 -0.53 25.14
C LEU A 19 -12.15 -1.05 23.95
N LYS A 20 -13.46 -1.01 24.18
CA LYS A 20 -14.61 -1.04 23.28
C LYS A 20 -14.24 -0.97 21.80
N HIS A 21 -14.32 -2.11 21.13
CA HIS A 21 -14.54 -2.16 19.69
C HIS A 21 -15.84 -1.38 19.42
N ASP A 22 -15.78 -0.22 18.76
CA ASP A 22 -16.98 0.47 18.29
C ASP A 22 -17.67 -0.48 17.29
N PRO A 23 -18.85 -1.04 17.62
CA PRO A 23 -19.51 -2.02 16.77
C PRO A 23 -19.93 -1.42 15.42
N ASN A 24 -19.99 -0.09 15.33
CA ASN A 24 -20.30 0.67 14.14
C ASN A 24 -19.05 1.29 13.49
N ALA A 25 -17.84 0.89 13.90
CA ALA A 25 -16.60 1.36 13.30
C ALA A 25 -16.59 1.10 11.78
N PRO A 26 -16.29 2.12 10.95
CA PRO A 26 -16.06 1.92 9.54
C PRO A 26 -14.97 0.88 9.32
N LYS A 27 -15.20 -0.06 8.42
CA LYS A 27 -14.26 -1.15 8.14
C LYS A 27 -13.50 -0.88 6.86
N LYS A 28 -12.17 -1.11 6.88
CA LYS A 28 -11.37 -1.15 5.66
C LYS A 28 -11.95 -2.19 4.70
N LYS A 29 -12.19 -1.80 3.46
CA LYS A 29 -12.70 -2.71 2.42
C LYS A 29 -11.56 -3.29 1.60
N GLN A 30 -11.81 -4.47 1.06
CA GLN A 30 -10.94 -5.03 0.04
C GLN A 30 -11.20 -4.30 -1.29
N ARG A 31 -10.15 -3.69 -1.84
CA ARG A 31 -10.25 -2.95 -3.10
C ARG A 31 -10.57 -3.89 -4.26
N LYS A 32 -11.40 -3.43 -5.20
CA LYS A 32 -11.69 -4.15 -6.45
C LYS A 32 -10.41 -4.43 -7.25
N ALA A 33 -10.39 -5.56 -7.94
CA ALA A 33 -9.26 -5.98 -8.76
C ALA A 33 -8.94 -4.95 -9.84
N GLN A 34 -7.72 -4.42 -9.81
CA GLN A 34 -7.23 -3.42 -10.77
C GLN A 34 -5.72 -3.26 -10.66
N THR A 35 -5.10 -2.74 -11.72
CA THR A 35 -3.70 -2.32 -11.72
C THR A 35 -3.62 -0.83 -12.00
N ARG A 36 -2.88 -0.10 -11.17
CA ARG A 36 -2.63 1.34 -11.31
C ARG A 36 -1.14 1.63 -11.31
N GLU A 37 -0.75 2.69 -11.99
CA GLU A 37 0.63 3.15 -12.11
C GLU A 37 0.73 4.64 -11.75
N TRP A 38 1.72 5.01 -10.95
CA TRP A 38 2.03 6.39 -10.62
C TRP A 38 3.50 6.68 -10.93
N ILE A 39 3.74 7.83 -11.54
CA ILE A 39 5.07 8.27 -11.95
C ILE A 39 5.50 9.44 -11.06
N TYR A 40 6.54 9.19 -10.27
CA TYR A 40 7.26 10.19 -9.50
C TYR A 40 8.31 10.84 -10.39
N ARG A 41 8.40 12.17 -10.28
CA ARG A 41 9.21 13.02 -11.15
C ARG A 41 10.19 13.83 -10.30
N ASN A 42 11.31 14.23 -10.88
CA ASN A 42 12.19 15.20 -10.23
C ASN A 42 11.60 16.62 -10.29
N LYS A 43 12.31 17.60 -9.71
CA LYS A 43 11.94 19.02 -9.73
C LYS A 43 11.69 19.57 -11.13
N GLN A 44 12.45 19.11 -12.13
CA GLN A 44 12.32 19.53 -13.52
C GLN A 44 11.14 18.87 -14.25
N GLY A 45 10.45 17.91 -13.64
CA GLY A 45 9.32 17.20 -14.25
C GLY A 45 9.71 15.95 -15.03
N ASN A 46 10.98 15.57 -15.02
CA ASN A 46 11.45 14.35 -15.67
C ASN A 46 11.00 13.13 -14.85
N PRO A 47 10.51 12.05 -15.50
CA PRO A 47 10.13 10.82 -14.80
C PRO A 47 11.35 10.13 -14.19
N VAL A 48 11.22 9.66 -12.95
CA VAL A 48 12.33 9.03 -12.20
C VAL A 48 11.94 7.66 -11.67
N VAL A 49 10.83 7.57 -10.94
CA VAL A 49 10.33 6.31 -10.36
C VAL A 49 8.91 6.06 -10.82
N LYS A 50 8.59 4.81 -11.11
CA LYS A 50 7.25 4.32 -11.37
C LYS A 50 6.85 3.32 -10.30
N VAL A 51 5.72 3.58 -9.67
CA VAL A 51 5.06 2.67 -8.74
C VAL A 51 3.90 2.02 -9.46
N ARG A 52 3.90 0.68 -9.52
CA ARG A 52 2.77 -0.12 -9.99
C ARG A 52 2.14 -0.82 -8.80
N ARG A 53 0.82 -0.71 -8.64
CA ARG A 53 0.07 -1.45 -7.63
C ARG A 53 -0.96 -2.35 -8.27
N VAL A 54 -1.07 -3.58 -7.78
CA VAL A 54 -2.10 -4.55 -8.14
C VAL A 54 -2.98 -4.82 -6.93
N ASP A 55 -4.26 -4.45 -7.02
CA ASP A 55 -5.30 -4.82 -6.06
C ASP A 55 -6.04 -6.09 -6.56
N PRO A 56 -6.65 -6.91 -5.68
CA PRO A 56 -6.81 -6.73 -4.23
C PRO A 56 -5.59 -7.17 -3.41
N SER A 57 -4.60 -7.82 -4.02
CA SER A 57 -3.43 -8.39 -3.34
C SER A 57 -2.50 -7.33 -2.73
N LYS A 58 -2.73 -6.05 -3.04
CA LYS A 58 -1.92 -4.90 -2.62
C LYS A 58 -0.44 -5.06 -3.02
N ARG A 59 -0.15 -5.82 -4.07
CA ARG A 59 1.22 -6.02 -4.55
C ARG A 59 1.74 -4.73 -5.16
N ILE A 60 2.87 -4.24 -4.66
CA ILE A 60 3.52 -3.03 -5.14
C ILE A 60 4.83 -3.41 -5.84
N ARG A 61 5.01 -2.93 -7.06
CA ARG A 61 6.25 -3.04 -7.84
C ARG A 61 6.79 -1.65 -8.13
N GLN A 62 8.11 -1.52 -8.12
CA GLN A 62 8.77 -0.25 -8.39
C GLN A 62 9.76 -0.42 -9.55
N SER A 63 9.88 0.61 -10.37
CA SER A 63 10.83 0.66 -11.47
C SER A 63 11.43 2.05 -11.58
N ARG A 64 12.68 2.14 -11.99
CA ARG A 64 13.37 3.41 -12.26
C ARG A 64 13.43 3.70 -13.75
N MET A 65 13.40 4.98 -14.11
CA MET A 65 13.67 5.45 -15.46
C MET A 65 15.19 5.42 -15.70
N THR A 66 15.62 4.82 -16.79
CA THR A 66 17.01 4.85 -17.25
C THR A 66 17.26 6.04 -18.19
N SER A 67 18.53 6.39 -18.41
CA SER A 67 18.91 7.54 -19.26
C SER A 67 18.48 7.41 -20.72
N ASP A 68 18.30 6.17 -21.20
CA ASP A 68 17.80 5.81 -22.53
C ASP A 68 16.26 5.74 -22.61
N GLY A 69 15.55 6.06 -21.51
CA GLY A 69 14.08 6.20 -21.52
C GLY A 69 13.31 4.91 -21.25
N HIS A 70 13.96 3.87 -20.70
CA HIS A 70 13.32 2.60 -20.35
C HIS A 70 13.01 2.50 -18.85
N TRP A 71 11.99 1.71 -18.51
CA TRP A 71 11.67 1.38 -17.12
C TRP A 71 12.34 0.07 -16.73
N VAL A 72 13.23 0.10 -15.74
CA VAL A 72 13.91 -1.09 -15.21
C VAL A 72 13.45 -1.35 -13.77
N SER A 73 13.20 -2.63 -13.44
CA SER A 73 12.75 -3.03 -12.10
C SER A 73 13.73 -2.58 -11.00
N GLY A 74 13.17 -2.21 -9.85
CA GLY A 74 13.90 -1.74 -8.68
C GLY A 74 14.38 -0.29 -8.77
N LEU A 75 14.74 0.27 -7.62
CA LEU A 75 15.22 1.66 -7.49
C LEU A 75 16.70 1.82 -7.83
N GLY A 76 17.49 0.73 -7.83
CA GLY A 76 18.93 0.81 -7.99
C GLY A 76 19.55 1.70 -6.92
N ASN A 77 20.34 2.70 -7.34
CA ASN A 77 21.00 3.65 -6.44
C ASN A 77 20.16 4.90 -6.13
N LEU A 78 18.90 4.96 -6.60
CA LEU A 78 18.04 6.12 -6.33
C LEU A 78 17.60 6.16 -4.88
N THR A 79 17.49 7.37 -4.36
CA THR A 79 17.07 7.73 -3.02
C THR A 79 15.88 8.69 -3.07
N SER A 80 15.21 8.93 -1.94
CA SER A 80 14.08 9.89 -1.87
C SER A 80 14.41 11.30 -2.35
N LYS A 81 15.69 11.66 -2.47
CA LYS A 81 16.16 12.96 -2.96
C LYS A 81 16.11 13.08 -4.49
N ASP A 82 15.96 11.96 -5.20
CA ASP A 82 15.99 11.93 -6.67
C ASP A 82 14.61 12.21 -7.30
N TRP A 83 13.54 12.18 -6.50
CA TRP A 83 12.18 12.50 -6.95
C TRP A 83 11.45 13.37 -5.93
N GLU A 84 10.39 14.03 -6.40
CA GLU A 84 9.48 14.83 -5.59
C GLU A 84 8.19 14.06 -5.29
N VAL A 85 7.35 14.60 -4.40
CA VAL A 85 6.00 14.08 -4.16
C VAL A 85 5.20 13.91 -5.46
N LEU A 86 4.28 12.95 -5.48
CA LEU A 86 3.35 12.77 -6.59
C LEU A 86 2.57 14.08 -6.81
N ASN A 87 2.39 14.49 -8.08
CA ASN A 87 1.77 15.75 -8.47
C ASN A 87 2.51 17.04 -8.03
N TYR A 88 3.81 16.98 -7.71
CA TYR A 88 4.62 18.15 -7.33
C TYR A 88 4.39 19.41 -8.19
N GLN A 89 4.52 19.31 -9.52
CA GLN A 89 4.32 20.48 -10.40
C GLN A 89 2.90 21.06 -10.29
N LYS A 90 1.87 20.20 -10.23
CA LYS A 90 0.48 20.64 -10.06
C LYS A 90 0.26 21.34 -8.73
N ALA A 91 0.93 20.87 -7.67
CA ALA A 91 0.89 21.49 -6.36
C ALA A 91 1.48 22.91 -6.42
N ILE A 92 2.65 23.08 -7.03
CA ILE A 92 3.26 24.41 -7.24
C ILE A 92 2.34 25.35 -8.02
N GLU A 93 1.67 24.87 -9.07
CA GLU A 93 0.71 25.66 -9.82
C GLU A 93 -0.53 26.03 -9.01
N ALA A 94 -1.05 25.11 -8.20
CA ALA A 94 -2.16 25.34 -7.29
C ALA A 94 -1.82 26.39 -6.22
N MET A 95 -0.60 26.35 -5.66
CA MET A 95 -0.11 27.36 -4.71
C MET A 95 -0.14 28.77 -5.33
N LYS A 96 0.29 28.90 -6.59
CA LYS A 96 0.27 30.19 -7.30
C LYS A 96 -1.14 30.73 -7.50
N ARG A 97 -2.14 29.85 -7.55
CA ARG A 97 -3.57 30.21 -7.66
C ARG A 97 -4.27 30.36 -6.31
N GLY A 98 -3.57 30.13 -5.19
CA GLY A 98 -4.16 30.15 -3.85
C GLY A 98 -5.15 29.00 -3.61
N GLU A 99 -5.03 27.90 -4.34
CA GLU A 99 -5.92 26.74 -4.25
C GLU A 99 -5.55 25.81 -3.09
N ARG A 100 -6.52 25.07 -2.56
CA ARG A 100 -6.24 24.04 -1.55
C ARG A 100 -5.35 22.93 -2.12
N ILE A 101 -4.41 22.46 -1.30
CA ILE A 101 -3.57 21.30 -1.60
C ILE A 101 -3.84 20.24 -0.56
N ALA A 102 -4.38 19.11 -1.01
CA ALA A 102 -4.61 17.96 -0.16
C ALA A 102 -3.37 17.06 -0.09
N ILE A 103 -3.11 16.51 1.09
CA ILE A 103 -2.01 15.58 1.34
C ILE A 103 -2.63 14.28 1.82
N ALA A 104 -2.53 13.23 1.00
CA ALA A 104 -3.09 11.91 1.31
C ALA A 104 -1.98 10.91 1.64
N GLU A 105 -2.30 9.88 2.42
CA GLU A 105 -1.31 8.88 2.82
C GLU A 105 -0.81 8.02 1.65
N GLY A 106 -1.68 7.68 0.69
CA GLY A 106 -1.33 6.75 -0.40
C GLY A 106 -1.84 7.20 -1.77
N GLU A 107 -1.20 6.67 -2.82
CA GLU A 107 -1.49 7.02 -4.21
C GLU A 107 -2.95 6.75 -4.63
N PRO A 108 -3.63 5.69 -4.17
CA PRO A 108 -5.05 5.52 -4.48
C PRO A 108 -5.96 6.61 -3.88
N CYS A 109 -5.61 7.14 -2.70
CA CYS A 109 -6.34 8.25 -2.10
C CYS A 109 -6.08 9.54 -2.89
N VAL A 110 -4.87 9.72 -3.42
CA VAL A 110 -4.53 10.82 -4.34
C VAL A 110 -5.41 10.81 -5.58
N ASP A 111 -5.59 9.66 -6.23
CA ASP A 111 -6.44 9.56 -7.42
C ASP A 111 -7.89 9.96 -7.10
N LEU A 112 -8.43 9.45 -5.99
CA LEU A 112 -9.79 9.74 -5.57
C LEU A 112 -9.97 11.23 -5.25
N VAL A 113 -9.14 11.82 -4.41
CA VAL A 113 -9.30 13.21 -3.97
C VAL A 113 -9.06 14.19 -5.12
N ASN A 114 -8.15 13.87 -6.05
CA ASN A 114 -8.01 14.60 -7.31
C ASN A 114 -9.29 14.55 -8.15
N SER A 115 -9.95 13.39 -8.24
CA SER A 115 -11.21 13.26 -8.99
C SER A 115 -12.36 14.10 -8.39
N LEU A 116 -12.24 14.47 -7.12
CA LEU A 116 -13.17 15.37 -6.42
C LEU A 116 -12.82 16.86 -6.63
N GLY A 117 -11.74 17.16 -7.35
CA GLY A 117 -11.35 18.53 -7.74
C GLY A 117 -10.39 19.23 -6.78
N LEU A 118 -9.69 18.49 -5.91
CA LEU A 118 -8.61 19.01 -5.07
C LEU A 118 -7.26 18.51 -5.56
N VAL A 119 -6.31 19.41 -5.80
CA VAL A 119 -4.94 19.01 -6.14
C VAL A 119 -4.36 18.26 -4.96
N THR A 120 -4.08 16.97 -5.16
CA THR A 120 -3.67 16.07 -4.08
C THR A 120 -2.28 15.51 -4.34
N ILE A 121 -1.44 15.51 -3.31
CA ILE A 121 -0.08 14.98 -3.33
C ILE A 121 0.08 13.83 -2.34
N THR A 122 1.12 13.02 -2.55
CA THR A 122 1.62 12.04 -1.57
C THR A 122 3.08 11.71 -1.85
N ASN A 123 3.81 11.27 -0.83
CA ASN A 123 5.16 10.73 -1.00
C ASN A 123 5.11 9.24 -1.40
N LYS A 124 6.19 8.75 -2.01
CA LYS A 124 6.28 7.35 -2.45
C LYS A 124 6.38 6.40 -1.26
N GLY A 125 5.39 5.54 -1.07
CA GLY A 125 5.38 4.53 0.00
C GLY A 125 4.67 4.99 1.29
N GLY A 126 3.92 6.09 1.23
CA GLY A 126 3.10 6.57 2.35
C GLY A 126 3.89 6.74 3.64
N THR A 127 3.35 6.26 4.76
CA THR A 127 3.94 6.44 6.09
C THR A 127 5.41 6.01 6.19
N SER A 128 5.80 4.88 5.58
CA SER A 128 7.20 4.39 5.62
C SER A 128 8.14 5.11 4.66
N GLY A 129 7.61 5.88 3.71
CA GLY A 129 8.39 6.63 2.72
C GLY A 129 8.55 8.11 3.06
N PHE A 130 8.20 8.55 4.26
CA PHE A 130 8.24 9.97 4.65
C PHE A 130 9.66 10.54 4.57
N CYS A 131 9.78 11.72 3.97
CA CYS A 131 11.03 12.48 3.85
C CYS A 131 10.67 13.96 4.01
N ALA A 132 11.14 14.61 5.08
CA ALA A 132 10.77 15.99 5.40
C ALA A 132 11.09 16.97 4.26
N GLU A 133 12.24 16.79 3.61
CA GLU A 133 12.72 17.65 2.52
C GLU A 133 11.78 17.70 1.31
N GLN A 134 11.00 16.64 1.08
CA GLN A 134 10.01 16.59 -0.01
C GLN A 134 8.77 17.47 0.27
N TYR A 135 8.59 17.92 1.51
CA TYR A 135 7.45 18.74 1.93
C TYR A 135 7.82 20.19 2.27
N GLU A 136 9.11 20.53 2.38
CA GLU A 136 9.59 21.89 2.71
C GLU A 136 9.04 22.97 1.76
N PHE A 137 8.72 22.63 0.50
CA PHE A 137 8.16 23.58 -0.45
C PHE A 137 6.76 24.10 -0.07
N LEU A 138 6.05 23.40 0.83
CA LEU A 138 4.74 23.78 1.34
C LEU A 138 4.81 24.64 2.61
N LYS A 139 6.01 24.90 3.14
CA LYS A 139 6.20 25.58 4.41
C LYS A 139 5.57 26.96 4.41
N GLY A 140 4.66 27.19 5.36
CA GLY A 140 3.93 28.44 5.51
C GLY A 140 2.78 28.63 4.50
N TYR A 141 2.47 27.64 3.68
CA TYR A 141 1.31 27.69 2.80
C TYR A 141 0.01 27.48 3.60
N PRO A 142 -0.96 28.43 3.55
CA PRO A 142 -2.10 28.42 4.48
C PRO A 142 -3.26 27.50 4.06
N HIS A 143 -3.24 26.96 2.84
CA HIS A 143 -4.37 26.21 2.27
C HIS A 143 -4.09 24.70 2.14
N LEU A 144 -3.39 24.13 3.13
CA LEU A 144 -3.15 22.69 3.21
C LEU A 144 -4.36 21.96 3.79
N VAL A 145 -4.58 20.73 3.29
CA VAL A 145 -5.61 19.81 3.81
C VAL A 145 -4.97 18.44 4.05
N PHE A 146 -4.83 18.04 5.31
CA PHE A 146 -4.30 16.74 5.70
C PHE A 146 -5.40 15.66 5.66
N VAL A 147 -5.14 14.54 4.96
CA VAL A 147 -6.11 13.47 4.73
C VAL A 147 -5.57 12.14 5.30
N PRO A 148 -5.70 11.90 6.61
CA PRO A 148 -5.21 10.67 7.25
C PRO A 148 -6.11 9.47 6.94
N ASP A 149 -5.54 8.26 6.92
CA ASP A 149 -6.32 7.04 7.15
C ASP A 149 -6.81 7.04 8.63
N MET A 150 -7.93 6.38 8.90
CA MET A 150 -8.54 6.32 10.24
C MET A 150 -7.83 5.32 11.16
N ASP A 151 -6.52 5.45 11.30
CA ASP A 151 -5.69 4.68 12.22
C ASP A 151 -4.55 5.52 12.81
N GLN A 152 -3.88 4.97 13.81
CA GLN A 152 -2.78 5.66 14.50
C GLN A 152 -1.62 6.04 13.55
N PRO A 153 -1.15 5.15 12.64
CA PRO A 153 -0.11 5.50 11.68
C PRO A 153 -0.50 6.63 10.73
N GLY A 154 -1.72 6.62 10.17
CA GLY A 154 -2.19 7.64 9.23
C GLY A 154 -2.29 9.02 9.88
N ILE A 155 -2.77 9.08 11.12
CA ILE A 155 -2.80 10.33 11.91
C ILE A 155 -1.37 10.84 12.17
N ALA A 156 -0.49 9.97 12.66
CA ALA A 156 0.89 10.33 12.98
C ALA A 156 1.66 10.78 11.73
N HIS A 157 1.40 10.19 10.57
CA HIS A 157 2.00 10.59 9.29
C HIS A 157 1.61 12.02 8.92
N MET A 158 0.33 12.36 8.99
CA MET A 158 -0.14 13.72 8.72
C MET A 158 0.41 14.75 9.73
N GLN A 159 0.51 14.38 11.01
CA GLN A 159 1.13 15.23 12.03
C GLN A 159 2.61 15.52 11.73
N LYS A 160 3.40 14.52 11.32
CA LYS A 160 4.79 14.72 10.89
C LYS A 160 4.91 15.68 9.69
N ILE A 161 3.98 15.59 8.74
CA ILE A 161 3.95 16.53 7.60
C ILE A 161 3.56 17.93 8.09
N GLN A 162 2.60 18.05 9.01
CA GLN A 162 2.21 19.32 9.62
C GLN A 162 3.35 19.99 10.40
N GLU A 163 4.19 19.22 11.09
CA GLU A 163 5.39 19.72 11.78
C GLU A 163 6.37 20.41 10.81
N VAL A 164 6.52 19.87 9.59
CA VAL A 164 7.39 20.42 8.54
C VAL A 164 6.75 21.63 7.86
N THR A 165 5.47 21.51 7.51
CA THR A 165 4.77 22.43 6.61
C THR A 165 4.09 23.61 7.32
N GLY A 166 3.76 23.43 8.61
CA GLY A 166 2.98 24.38 9.40
C GLY A 166 1.48 24.05 9.42
N SER A 167 0.66 25.00 9.85
CA SER A 167 -0.77 24.79 10.06
C SER A 167 -1.54 24.50 8.76
N GLY A 168 -2.59 23.68 8.88
CA GLY A 168 -3.51 23.38 7.79
C GLY A 168 -4.86 22.90 8.30
N GLN A 169 -5.79 22.69 7.37
CA GLN A 169 -7.07 22.04 7.63
C GLN A 169 -6.90 20.52 7.60
N TRP A 170 -7.87 19.80 8.14
CA TRP A 170 -7.91 18.34 8.15
C TRP A 170 -9.19 17.83 7.51
N LEU A 171 -9.09 16.67 6.86
CA LEU A 171 -10.20 15.94 6.26
C LEU A 171 -10.25 14.53 6.85
N TYR A 172 -11.04 14.38 7.90
CA TYR A 172 -11.28 13.09 8.55
C TYR A 172 -12.39 12.34 7.81
N SER A 173 -12.09 11.17 7.23
CA SER A 173 -13.10 10.29 6.65
C SER A 173 -14.11 9.87 7.71
N TYR A 174 -15.39 9.74 7.35
CA TYR A 174 -16.49 9.50 8.30
C TYR A 174 -16.40 10.44 9.53
N PRO A 175 -16.60 11.76 9.35
CA PRO A 175 -16.32 12.77 10.38
C PRO A 175 -17.09 12.52 11.70
N GLU A 176 -18.30 11.96 11.61
CA GLU A 176 -19.15 11.63 12.75
C GLU A 176 -18.76 10.32 13.48
N SER A 177 -17.78 9.57 12.97
CA SER A 177 -17.37 8.29 13.56
C SER A 177 -16.71 8.50 14.93
N GLY A 178 -17.22 7.78 15.93
CA GLY A 178 -16.61 7.71 17.26
C GLY A 178 -15.24 7.04 17.26
N THR A 179 -14.90 6.30 16.20
CA THR A 179 -13.62 5.62 16.04
C THR A 179 -12.43 6.60 16.06
N TRP A 180 -12.60 7.86 15.63
CA TRP A 180 -11.55 8.87 15.73
C TRP A 180 -11.09 9.17 17.16
N LYS A 181 -11.91 8.92 18.18
CA LYS A 181 -11.51 9.08 19.59
C LYS A 181 -10.52 8.01 20.03
N HIS A 182 -10.64 6.81 19.43
CA HIS A 182 -9.83 5.63 19.72
C HIS A 182 -9.47 4.92 18.41
N PRO A 183 -8.64 5.55 17.56
CA PRO A 183 -8.32 5.00 16.25
C PRO A 183 -7.59 3.65 16.41
N PRO A 184 -7.88 2.68 15.54
CA PRO A 184 -7.21 1.38 15.56
C PRO A 184 -5.70 1.53 15.40
N ALA A 185 -4.94 0.56 15.90
CA ALA A 185 -3.48 0.56 15.80
C ALA A 185 -2.99 0.44 14.34
N ALA A 186 -3.79 -0.16 13.45
CA ALA A 186 -3.53 -0.26 12.02
C ALA A 186 -4.81 -0.65 11.27
N GLY A 187 -4.83 -0.41 9.96
CA GLY A 187 -5.87 -0.93 9.06
C GLY A 187 -7.18 -0.16 9.16
N GLY A 188 -7.10 1.13 9.49
CA GLY A 188 -8.24 2.03 9.55
C GLY A 188 -8.87 2.27 8.18
N ALA A 189 -10.17 2.58 8.17
CA ALA A 189 -10.86 2.99 6.95
C ALA A 189 -10.24 4.27 6.37
N ASP A 190 -10.17 4.39 5.05
CA ASP A 190 -9.68 5.59 4.35
C ASP A 190 -10.81 6.37 3.66
N ILE A 191 -10.44 7.46 2.98
CA ILE A 191 -11.38 8.25 2.18
C ILE A 191 -11.98 7.48 1.00
N VAL A 192 -11.29 6.45 0.51
CA VAL A 192 -11.81 5.57 -0.55
C VAL A 192 -12.91 4.68 0.00
N ASP A 193 -12.71 4.11 1.19
CA ASP A 193 -13.75 3.33 1.88
C ASP A 193 -15.03 4.18 2.08
N TRP A 194 -14.86 5.45 2.46
CA TRP A 194 -15.98 6.39 2.70
C TRP A 194 -16.76 6.72 1.43
N VAL A 195 -16.06 6.96 0.31
CA VAL A 195 -16.71 7.13 -1.00
C VAL A 195 -17.39 5.84 -1.45
N GLU A 196 -16.79 4.68 -1.21
CA GLU A 196 -17.42 3.39 -1.50
C GLU A 196 -18.67 3.12 -0.62
N ASP A 197 -18.78 3.76 0.55
CA ASP A 197 -19.99 3.77 1.40
C ASP A 197 -21.03 4.83 0.98
N GLY A 198 -20.76 5.58 -0.10
CA GLY A 198 -21.72 6.52 -0.68
C GLY A 198 -21.50 7.98 -0.27
N ALA A 199 -20.35 8.34 0.31
CA ALA A 199 -20.01 9.74 0.54
C ALA A 199 -19.96 10.53 -0.78
N THR A 200 -20.69 11.63 -0.81
CA THR A 200 -20.73 12.55 -1.95
C THR A 200 -19.55 13.52 -1.90
N ARG A 201 -19.22 14.10 -3.06
CA ARG A 201 -18.21 15.16 -3.17
C ARG A 201 -18.51 16.31 -2.21
N GLU A 202 -19.77 16.72 -2.13
CA GLU A 202 -20.22 17.83 -1.29
C GLU A 202 -19.99 17.54 0.19
N GLN A 203 -20.30 16.31 0.64
CA GLN A 203 -20.04 15.88 2.02
C GLN A 203 -18.54 15.86 2.34
N ILE A 204 -17.71 15.39 1.41
CA ILE A 204 -16.26 15.32 1.59
C ILE A 204 -15.66 16.73 1.69
N LEU A 205 -16.05 17.64 0.79
CA LEU A 205 -15.56 19.02 0.83
C LEU A 205 -16.06 19.77 2.06
N ALA A 206 -17.28 19.49 2.53
CA ALA A 206 -17.84 20.06 3.75
C ALA A 206 -17.16 19.52 5.03
N ALA A 207 -16.58 18.33 4.98
CA ALA A 207 -15.86 17.73 6.11
C ALA A 207 -14.44 18.31 6.31
N ILE A 208 -13.95 19.15 5.41
CA ILE A 208 -12.68 19.86 5.57
C ILE A 208 -12.83 20.89 6.69
N GLY A 209 -12.14 20.67 7.80
CA GLY A 209 -12.28 21.47 9.01
C GLY A 209 -10.97 21.68 9.75
N SER A 210 -11.07 22.15 10.98
CA SER A 210 -9.93 22.23 11.89
C SER A 210 -9.47 20.84 12.33
N GLU A 211 -8.22 20.75 12.77
CA GLU A 211 -7.72 19.55 13.45
C GLU A 211 -8.62 19.17 14.62
N ARG A 212 -8.90 17.88 14.78
CA ARG A 212 -9.71 17.36 15.89
C ARG A 212 -8.88 17.36 17.17
N THR A 213 -9.46 17.93 18.23
CA THR A 213 -8.85 17.96 19.57
C THR A 213 -9.23 16.76 20.44
N ASP A 214 -10.21 15.97 19.99
CA ASP A 214 -10.74 14.80 20.70
C ASP A 214 -10.09 13.47 20.28
N ILE A 215 -9.12 13.52 19.35
CA ILE A 215 -8.26 12.38 19.03
C ILE A 215 -7.27 12.25 20.19
N GLY A 216 -7.35 11.14 20.94
CA GLY A 216 -6.38 10.86 21.99
C GLY A 216 -4.98 10.92 21.39
N LYS A 217 -4.05 11.62 22.06
CA LYS A 217 -2.65 11.68 21.61
C LYS A 217 -2.19 10.25 21.29
N PRO A 218 -1.57 10.00 20.11
CA PRO A 218 -0.95 8.72 19.84
C PRO A 218 -0.08 8.39 21.05
N LYS A 219 -0.28 7.21 21.66
CA LYS A 219 0.71 6.72 22.61
C LYS A 219 1.99 6.58 21.77
N ASP A 220 3.06 7.26 22.17
CA ASP A 220 4.39 7.02 21.60
C ASP A 220 4.56 5.50 21.46
N PRO A 221 5.11 4.99 20.34
CA PRO A 221 5.38 3.58 20.22
C PRO A 221 6.40 3.19 21.30
N ILE A 222 5.85 2.68 22.41
CA ILE A 222 6.50 2.03 23.55
C ILE A 222 7.43 2.94 24.38
N GLN A 223 6.81 3.77 25.24
CA GLN A 223 7.28 3.90 26.63
C GLN A 223 6.19 3.34 27.55
N GLY A 224 6.19 2.01 27.70
CA GLY A 224 5.26 1.33 28.59
C GLY A 224 5.90 0.05 29.11
N ASN A 225 6.41 0.11 30.34
CA ASN A 225 6.97 -1.00 31.08
C ASN A 225 6.08 -2.25 30.99
N LEU A 226 6.55 -3.29 30.31
CA LEU A 226 6.06 -4.68 30.40
C LEU A 226 6.55 -5.38 31.68
N PHE A 227 6.76 -4.61 32.75
CA PHE A 227 7.10 -5.12 34.07
C PHE A 227 6.07 -4.60 35.05
N ASP A 228 4.88 -5.21 35.06
CA ASP A 228 4.36 -5.64 36.35
C ASP A 228 3.32 -6.76 36.21
N GLN A 229 3.34 -7.64 37.22
CA GLN A 229 2.39 -8.72 37.49
C GLN A 229 2.57 -10.04 36.74
N ARG A 230 3.59 -10.79 37.17
CA ARG A 230 3.38 -12.10 37.84
C ARG A 230 4.64 -12.51 38.57
N ALA A 231 4.75 -12.09 39.82
CA ALA A 231 5.69 -12.65 40.77
C ALA A 231 5.21 -14.04 41.25
N ASN A 232 6.21 -14.93 41.41
CA ASN A 232 6.23 -16.19 42.16
C ASN A 232 5.63 -17.45 41.54
N SER A 233 6.52 -18.30 41.02
CA SER A 233 7.05 -19.42 41.83
C SER A 233 8.32 -20.05 41.22
N GLY A 234 9.46 -19.93 41.92
CA GLY A 234 10.49 -20.99 41.96
C GLY A 234 11.72 -20.91 41.03
N LYS A 235 12.86 -20.50 41.61
CA LYS A 235 14.25 -20.97 41.41
C LYS A 235 15.05 -20.64 40.12
N ALA A 236 16.09 -19.82 40.33
CA ALA A 236 17.49 -19.90 39.87
C ALA A 236 17.89 -19.75 38.37
N PHE A 237 18.61 -18.65 38.11
CA PHE A 237 19.65 -18.38 37.08
C PHE A 237 19.70 -19.27 35.82
N GLY A 238 19.25 -18.70 34.69
CA GLY A 238 19.53 -19.14 33.32
C GLY A 238 18.87 -18.18 32.35
N GLN A 239 19.66 -17.40 31.59
CA GLN A 239 19.17 -16.40 30.65
C GLN A 239 18.35 -17.10 29.55
N SER A 240 17.03 -16.93 29.55
CA SER A 240 16.12 -17.61 28.62
C SER A 240 16.28 -17.02 27.22
N TYR A 241 16.84 -17.79 26.29
CA TYR A 241 16.88 -17.44 24.88
C TYR A 241 15.46 -17.50 24.30
N LEU A 242 15.09 -16.52 23.48
CA LEU A 242 13.89 -16.65 22.65
C LEU A 242 14.10 -17.79 21.65
N PRO A 243 13.17 -18.75 21.49
CA PRO A 243 13.26 -19.79 20.46
C PRO A 243 13.37 -19.18 19.05
N SER A 244 14.09 -19.84 18.13
CA SER A 244 14.41 -19.31 16.79
C SER A 244 13.17 -18.92 15.96
N GLY A 245 12.05 -19.62 16.12
CA GLY A 245 10.79 -19.30 15.45
C GLY A 245 10.12 -18.01 15.93
N GLU A 246 10.18 -17.73 17.24
CA GLU A 246 9.65 -16.48 17.81
C GLU A 246 10.53 -15.29 17.44
N LEU A 247 11.85 -15.50 17.41
CA LEU A 247 12.80 -14.50 16.94
C LEU A 247 12.59 -14.19 15.45
N ALA A 248 12.35 -15.20 14.62
CA ALA A 248 12.05 -15.00 13.20
C ALA A 248 10.79 -14.14 13.00
N LEU A 249 9.73 -14.39 13.78
CA LEU A 249 8.50 -13.61 13.72
C LEU A 249 8.72 -12.15 14.15
N LEU A 250 9.47 -11.95 15.24
CA LEU A 250 9.82 -10.63 15.73
C LEU A 250 10.66 -9.84 14.71
N LEU A 251 11.67 -10.48 14.11
CA LEU A 251 12.47 -9.87 13.04
C LEU A 251 11.63 -9.53 11.81
N HIS A 252 10.68 -10.40 11.46
CA HIS A 252 9.79 -10.14 10.33
C HIS A 252 8.94 -8.89 10.57
N VAL A 253 8.26 -8.81 11.71
CA VAL A 253 7.35 -7.71 12.06
C VAL A 253 8.10 -6.41 12.33
N GLU A 254 9.25 -6.47 13.01
CA GLU A 254 9.96 -5.26 13.46
C GLU A 254 10.98 -4.74 12.44
N ILE A 255 11.40 -5.55 11.46
CA ILE A 255 12.46 -5.19 10.52
C ILE A 255 12.06 -5.44 9.06
N VAL A 256 11.56 -6.63 8.72
CA VAL A 256 11.30 -7.01 7.32
C VAL A 256 10.05 -6.34 6.74
N GLU A 257 8.91 -6.38 7.44
CA GLU A 257 7.68 -5.70 7.02
C GLU A 257 7.82 -4.18 6.99
N PRO A 258 8.42 -3.52 8.00
CA PRO A 258 8.66 -2.08 7.99
C PRO A 258 9.77 -1.67 7.01
N CYS A 259 10.48 -2.63 6.41
CA CYS A 259 11.58 -2.43 5.48
C CYS A 259 12.71 -1.54 6.04
N LEU A 260 13.07 -1.72 7.32
CA LEU A 260 14.08 -0.89 7.98
C LEU A 260 15.43 -0.99 7.24
N CYS A 261 16.10 0.15 7.06
CA CYS A 261 17.41 0.22 6.40
C CYS A 261 18.44 1.04 7.19
N GLY A 262 19.69 1.06 6.72
CA GLY A 262 20.74 1.93 7.24
C GLY A 262 21.00 1.81 8.75
N ALA A 263 21.06 2.95 9.44
CA ALA A 263 21.39 3.02 10.86
C ALA A 263 20.25 2.49 11.76
N GLU A 264 19.00 2.74 11.38
CA GLU A 264 17.82 2.29 12.14
C GLU A 264 17.71 0.77 12.14
N ARG A 265 17.95 0.13 10.98
CA ARG A 265 18.07 -1.34 10.88
C ARG A 265 19.15 -1.87 11.81
N LYS A 266 20.34 -1.26 11.80
CA LYS A 266 21.47 -1.70 12.64
C LYS A 266 21.16 -1.56 14.13
N GLY A 267 20.51 -0.46 14.52
CA GLY A 267 20.04 -0.23 15.89
C GLY A 267 19.03 -1.29 16.32
N LYS A 268 17.98 -1.49 15.51
CA LYS A 268 16.92 -2.45 15.80
C LYS A 268 17.41 -3.89 15.90
N ILE A 269 18.35 -4.29 15.03
CA ILE A 269 19.03 -5.61 15.12
C ILE A 269 19.76 -5.75 16.45
N SER A 270 20.49 -4.71 16.88
CA SER A 270 21.21 -4.75 18.15
C SER A 270 20.25 -4.84 19.34
N ASP A 271 19.12 -4.16 19.28
CA ASP A 271 18.14 -4.15 20.36
C ASP A 271 17.41 -5.48 20.47
N ILE A 272 16.94 -6.04 19.35
CA ILE A 272 16.32 -7.37 19.29
C ILE A 272 17.31 -8.46 19.73
N ALA A 273 18.58 -8.38 19.31
CA ALA A 273 19.61 -9.33 19.73
C ALA A 273 19.80 -9.33 21.25
N LYS A 274 19.89 -8.14 21.87
CA LYS A 274 19.99 -7.99 23.33
C LYS A 274 18.74 -8.51 24.04
N GLN A 275 17.55 -8.19 23.52
CA GLN A 275 16.27 -8.58 24.10
C GLN A 275 16.04 -10.10 24.05
N ALA A 276 16.37 -10.73 22.92
CA ALA A 276 16.17 -12.16 22.70
C ALA A 276 17.29 -13.04 23.28
N GLY A 277 18.41 -12.43 23.70
CA GLY A 277 19.60 -13.14 24.17
C GLY A 277 20.49 -13.71 23.05
N TRP A 278 20.32 -13.28 21.80
CA TRP A 278 21.07 -13.80 20.65
C TRP A 278 22.29 -12.94 20.31
N ARG A 279 23.32 -13.53 19.68
CA ARG A 279 24.44 -12.73 19.16
C ARG A 279 23.96 -11.96 17.92
N ASN A 280 24.44 -10.72 17.80
CA ASN A 280 24.14 -9.86 16.66
C ASN A 280 24.46 -10.50 15.29
N ALA A 281 25.48 -11.37 15.21
CA ALA A 281 25.83 -12.09 13.99
C ALA A 281 24.76 -13.14 13.61
N ASP A 282 24.26 -13.89 14.58
CA ASP A 282 23.26 -14.94 14.36
C ASP A 282 21.90 -14.33 13.97
N VAL A 283 21.52 -13.21 14.58
CA VAL A 283 20.31 -12.44 14.22
C VAL A 283 20.39 -11.91 12.79
N ARG A 284 21.58 -11.45 12.34
CA ARG A 284 21.79 -10.98 10.97
C ARG A 284 21.66 -12.12 9.96
N SER A 285 22.25 -13.28 10.24
CA SER A 285 22.14 -14.46 9.40
C SER A 285 20.69 -14.90 9.24
N LEU A 286 19.94 -15.00 10.34
CA LEU A 286 18.53 -15.37 10.30
C LEU A 286 17.67 -14.34 9.55
N LEU A 287 17.96 -13.05 9.69
CA LEU A 287 17.28 -11.99 8.96
C LEU A 287 17.54 -12.09 7.45
N GLU A 288 18.78 -12.40 7.05
CA GLU A 288 19.16 -12.59 5.63
C GLU A 288 18.46 -13.82 5.03
N ASP A 289 18.34 -14.92 5.78
CA ASP A 289 17.57 -16.10 5.37
C ASP A 289 16.09 -15.77 5.19
N LEU A 290 15.50 -15.00 6.11
CA LEU A 290 14.08 -14.59 6.04
C LEU A 290 13.80 -13.64 4.87
N GLU A 291 14.72 -12.72 4.58
CA GLU A 291 14.62 -11.83 3.42
C GLU A 291 14.79 -12.60 2.11
N THR A 292 15.75 -13.53 2.05
CA THR A 292 15.96 -14.42 0.90
C THR A 292 14.74 -15.30 0.65
N GLU A 293 14.14 -15.89 1.70
CA GLU A 293 12.94 -16.71 1.57
C GLU A 293 11.73 -15.87 1.16
N ARG A 294 11.60 -14.64 1.67
CA ARG A 294 10.56 -13.70 1.23
C ARG A 294 10.71 -13.36 -0.25
N ASP A 295 11.91 -13.05 -0.68
CA ASP A 295 12.21 -12.66 -2.06
C ASP A 295 12.03 -13.86 -3.02
N TYR A 296 12.45 -15.06 -2.62
CA TYR A 296 12.17 -16.31 -3.35
C TYR A 296 10.66 -16.61 -3.44
N ARG A 297 9.91 -16.45 -2.34
CA ARG A 297 8.44 -16.60 -2.37
C ARG A 297 7.78 -15.57 -3.28
N ALA A 298 8.32 -14.36 -3.36
CA ALA A 298 7.85 -13.32 -4.27
C ALA A 298 8.15 -13.67 -5.74
N GLU A 299 9.32 -14.23 -6.04
CA GLU A 299 9.73 -14.71 -7.36
C GLU A 299 8.91 -15.92 -7.84
N VAL A 300 8.64 -16.89 -6.95
CA VAL A 300 7.77 -18.03 -7.24
C VAL A 300 6.33 -17.56 -7.50
N ALA A 301 5.85 -16.58 -6.71
CA ALA A 301 4.54 -15.97 -6.95
C ALA A 301 4.48 -15.20 -8.27
N GLU A 302 5.55 -14.50 -8.64
CA GLU A 302 5.71 -13.83 -9.93
C GLU A 302 5.68 -14.82 -11.11
N SER A 303 6.45 -15.90 -11.04
CA SER A 303 6.44 -16.96 -12.05
C SER A 303 5.07 -17.62 -12.19
N ARG A 304 4.35 -17.80 -11.08
CA ARG A 304 2.99 -18.36 -11.10
C ARG A 304 1.98 -17.39 -11.74
N ASP A 305 2.07 -16.11 -11.43
CA ASP A 305 1.18 -15.09 -11.96
C ASP A 305 1.43 -14.83 -13.46
N GLU A 306 2.69 -14.80 -13.91
CA GLU A 306 3.04 -14.72 -15.33
C GLU A 306 2.53 -15.93 -16.12
N ASN A 307 2.69 -17.14 -15.57
CA ASN A 307 2.12 -18.34 -16.17
C ASN A 307 0.59 -18.25 -16.25
N ASN A 308 -0.08 -17.79 -15.18
CA ASN A 308 -1.53 -17.63 -15.18
C ASN A 308 -2.01 -16.57 -16.18
N GLU A 309 -1.29 -15.45 -16.35
CA GLU A 309 -1.58 -14.44 -17.36
C GLU A 309 -1.36 -14.96 -18.78
N LEU A 310 -0.30 -15.75 -19.03
CA LEU A 310 -0.08 -16.44 -20.30
C LEU A 310 -1.22 -17.42 -20.61
N PHE A 311 -1.67 -18.20 -19.63
CA PHE A 311 -2.82 -19.10 -19.78
C PHE A 311 -4.14 -18.34 -19.98
N ALA A 312 -4.33 -17.20 -19.32
CA ALA A 312 -5.51 -16.35 -19.50
C ALA A 312 -5.53 -15.65 -20.86
N ALA A 313 -4.37 -15.22 -21.36
CA ALA A 313 -4.20 -14.64 -22.69
C ALA A 313 -4.46 -15.67 -23.80
N GLN A 314 -4.01 -16.92 -23.63
CA GLN A 314 -4.36 -18.01 -24.54
C GLN A 314 -5.87 -18.34 -24.55
N LYS A 315 -6.59 -18.12 -23.44
CA LYS A 315 -8.03 -18.38 -23.34
C LYS A 315 -8.93 -17.28 -23.92
N LYS A 316 -8.42 -16.08 -24.23
CA LYS A 316 -9.20 -15.05 -24.94
C LYS A 316 -9.31 -15.43 -26.42
N LYS A 317 -10.35 -16.18 -26.76
CA LYS A 317 -10.77 -16.36 -28.16
C LYS A 317 -11.12 -14.99 -28.74
N LEU A 318 -10.34 -14.54 -29.73
CA LEU A 318 -10.61 -13.32 -30.49
C LEU A 318 -11.99 -13.45 -31.15
N ASP A 319 -12.89 -12.52 -30.85
CA ASP A 319 -14.22 -12.49 -31.45
C ASP A 319 -14.11 -12.02 -32.91
N LEU A 320 -14.36 -12.92 -33.86
CA LEU A 320 -14.26 -12.64 -35.28
C LEU A 320 -15.23 -11.53 -35.72
N TYR A 321 -16.37 -11.36 -35.03
CA TYR A 321 -17.31 -10.27 -35.34
C TYR A 321 -16.76 -8.89 -34.96
N SER A 322 -15.79 -8.81 -34.04
CA SER A 322 -15.15 -7.56 -33.65
C SER A 322 -14.06 -7.10 -34.64
N VAL A 323 -13.56 -8.00 -35.49
CA VAL A 323 -12.41 -7.75 -36.38
C VAL A 323 -12.80 -7.80 -37.86
N LEU A 324 -13.86 -8.51 -38.22
CA LEU A 324 -14.24 -8.73 -39.61
C LEU A 324 -15.64 -8.17 -39.92
N PRO A 325 -15.89 -7.73 -41.16
CA PRO A 325 -17.24 -7.44 -41.62
C PRO A 325 -18.16 -8.64 -41.34
N LYS A 326 -19.38 -8.37 -40.85
CA LYS A 326 -20.35 -9.37 -40.38
C LYS A 326 -20.50 -10.57 -41.32
N GLN A 327 -20.57 -10.31 -42.62
CA GLN A 327 -20.72 -11.34 -43.66
C GLN A 327 -19.54 -12.32 -43.69
N LEU A 328 -18.30 -11.82 -43.54
CA LEU A 328 -17.09 -12.62 -43.55
C LEU A 328 -16.94 -13.42 -42.25
N ALA A 329 -17.21 -12.80 -41.10
CA ALA A 329 -17.22 -13.47 -39.80
C ALA A 329 -18.23 -14.63 -39.78
N THR A 330 -19.46 -14.39 -40.26
CA THR A 330 -20.49 -15.42 -40.36
C THR A 330 -20.07 -16.56 -41.30
N ALA A 331 -19.44 -16.27 -42.44
CA ALA A 331 -18.96 -17.29 -43.37
C ALA A 331 -17.86 -18.17 -42.75
N ILE A 332 -16.88 -17.58 -42.06
CA ILE A 332 -15.80 -18.32 -41.40
C ILE A 332 -16.35 -19.19 -40.28
N ILE A 333 -17.26 -18.67 -39.45
CA ILE A 333 -17.88 -19.43 -38.36
C ILE A 333 -18.74 -20.58 -38.90
N ALA A 334 -19.51 -20.36 -39.97
CA ALA A 334 -20.30 -21.41 -40.60
C ALA A 334 -19.40 -22.51 -41.21
N SER A 335 -18.32 -22.13 -41.88
CA SER A 335 -17.33 -23.07 -42.43
C SER A 335 -16.65 -23.88 -41.33
N ALA A 336 -16.32 -23.24 -40.21
CA ALA A 336 -15.74 -23.89 -39.03
C ALA A 336 -16.68 -24.93 -38.44
N LYS A 337 -17.96 -24.58 -38.29
CA LYS A 337 -19.01 -25.46 -37.79
C LYS A 337 -19.21 -26.69 -38.69
N ASN A 338 -19.21 -26.50 -40.01
CA ASN A 338 -19.38 -27.60 -40.96
C ASN A 338 -18.17 -28.54 -41.02
N GLY A 339 -16.96 -28.03 -40.74
CA GLY A 339 -15.73 -28.82 -40.72
C GLY A 339 -15.31 -29.36 -39.35
N GLY A 340 -16.02 -29.01 -38.27
CA GLY A 340 -15.61 -29.37 -36.90
C GLY A 340 -14.31 -28.68 -36.44
N LEU A 341 -13.95 -27.55 -37.04
CA LEU A 341 -12.69 -26.83 -36.79
C LEU A 341 -12.91 -25.60 -35.91
N ASP A 342 -11.84 -25.09 -35.31
CA ASP A 342 -11.87 -23.80 -34.63
C ASP A 342 -11.97 -22.67 -35.68
N PRO A 343 -12.96 -21.74 -35.57
CA PRO A 343 -13.05 -20.57 -36.45
C PRO A 343 -11.74 -19.78 -36.57
N MET A 344 -10.93 -19.74 -35.51
CA MET A 344 -9.63 -19.07 -35.53
C MET A 344 -8.62 -19.74 -36.46
N MET A 345 -8.63 -21.07 -36.55
CA MET A 345 -7.72 -21.80 -37.45
C MET A 345 -8.03 -21.51 -38.92
N ILE A 346 -9.31 -21.44 -39.26
CA ILE A 346 -9.74 -21.07 -40.63
C ILE A 346 -9.33 -19.62 -40.93
N PHE A 347 -9.58 -18.71 -40.00
CA PHE A 347 -9.18 -17.31 -40.17
C PHE A 347 -7.67 -17.13 -40.36
N GLN A 348 -6.86 -17.80 -39.54
CA GLN A 348 -5.39 -17.79 -39.66
C GLN A 348 -4.92 -18.38 -41.00
N SER A 349 -5.58 -19.44 -41.49
CA SER A 349 -5.26 -20.06 -42.78
C SER A 349 -5.53 -19.11 -43.96
N ILE A 350 -6.62 -18.33 -43.88
CA ILE A 350 -6.95 -17.31 -44.89
C ILE A 350 -5.91 -16.17 -44.86
N LEU A 351 -5.51 -15.70 -43.67
CA LEU A 351 -4.47 -14.68 -43.54
C LEU A 351 -3.11 -15.15 -44.10
N ALA A 352 -2.71 -16.38 -43.80
CA ALA A 352 -1.49 -16.97 -44.33
C ALA A 352 -1.55 -17.14 -45.87
N GLY A 353 -2.70 -17.52 -46.43
CA GLY A 353 -2.88 -17.65 -47.88
C GLY A 353 -2.90 -16.32 -48.64
N THR A 354 -3.44 -15.26 -48.03
CA THR A 354 -3.53 -13.92 -48.65
C THR A 354 -2.20 -13.17 -48.64
N GLY A 355 -1.33 -13.39 -47.64
CA GLY A 355 0.04 -12.88 -47.62
C GLY A 355 0.89 -13.36 -48.80
N THR A 356 0.76 -14.64 -49.16
CA THR A 356 1.49 -15.24 -50.30
C THR A 356 0.97 -14.73 -51.64
N ALA A 357 -0.33 -14.43 -51.75
CA ALA A 357 -0.95 -13.90 -52.96
C ALA A 357 -0.58 -12.43 -53.24
N MET A 358 -0.38 -11.61 -52.20
CA MET A 358 0.04 -10.21 -52.38
C MET A 358 1.53 -10.06 -52.73
N SER A 359 2.40 -10.98 -52.27
CA SER A 359 3.80 -11.01 -52.69
C SER A 359 3.96 -11.37 -54.18
N ASN A 360 3.16 -12.31 -54.69
CA ASN A 360 3.24 -12.75 -56.09
C ASN A 360 2.59 -11.79 -57.11
N ARG A 361 1.76 -10.84 -56.67
CA ARG A 361 1.13 -9.85 -57.56
C ARG A 361 2.00 -8.62 -57.80
N ALA A 362 2.94 -8.32 -56.90
CA ALA A 362 3.92 -7.25 -57.05
C ALA A 362 5.03 -7.58 -58.08
N VAL A 363 5.26 -8.86 -58.38
CA VAL A 363 6.33 -9.31 -59.31
C VAL A 363 5.85 -9.41 -60.77
N ARG A 364 4.55 -9.30 -61.05
CA ARG A 364 3.98 -9.39 -62.43
C ARG A 364 3.50 -8.07 -63.03
N VAL A 365 3.78 -6.94 -62.38
CA VAL A 365 3.50 -5.58 -62.91
C VAL A 365 4.76 -4.70 -62.79
N ALA A 366 5.95 -5.31 -62.85
CA ALA A 366 7.23 -4.61 -62.97
C ALA A 366 7.84 -4.88 -64.35
#